data_AF-A0A9E3PZL9-F1
#
_entry.id   AF-A0A9E3PZL9-F1
#
_cell.length_a   1.000
_cell.length_b   1.000
_cell.length_c   1.000
_cell.angle_alpha   90.00
_cell.angle_beta   90.00
_cell.angle_gamma   90.00
#
_symmetry.space_group_name_H-M   'P 1'
#
loop_
_entity.id
_entity.type
_entity.pdbx_description
1 polymer ?
#
loop_
_entity_poly.entity_id
_entity_poly.type
_entity_poly.pdbx_seq_one_letter_code
_entity_poly.pdbx_strand_id
1 'polypeptide(L)'
;MKAPSEIAAVLRENLALYETVWRAVSEEGEELRSDTGQVPVRQGRDKKDLLPRLVASLDALASSRAAWQAGGPAARARHPEVGALVRQSQDLLMKIIVMDRENEQMLLRKGMFPARELPSVNRQRPHFVTDLYRRQGAR
;
A
#
# COMPACT_ATOMS: atom_id res chain seq x y z
N MET A 1 22.73 4.81 -14.82
CA MET A 1 22.59 5.07 -13.37
C MET A 1 21.48 6.08 -13.22
N LYS A 2 20.40 5.79 -12.47
CA LYS A 2 19.26 6.72 -12.42
C LYS A 2 19.63 8.02 -11.70
N ALA A 3 19.21 9.16 -12.24
CA ALA A 3 19.42 10.45 -11.58
C ALA A 3 18.49 10.60 -10.36
N PRO A 4 18.86 11.37 -9.33
CA PRO A 4 17.97 11.65 -8.19
C PRO A 4 16.61 12.23 -8.57
N SER A 5 16.55 13.03 -9.65
CA SER A 5 15.29 13.55 -10.21
C SER A 5 14.38 12.45 -10.76
N GLU A 6 14.95 11.42 -11.40
CA GLU A 6 14.22 10.25 -11.89
C GLU A 6 13.71 9.40 -10.71
N ILE A 7 14.50 9.28 -9.64
CA ILE A 7 14.07 8.59 -8.42
C ILE A 7 12.88 9.33 -7.78
N ALA A 8 12.92 10.66 -7.73
CA ALA A 8 11.80 11.47 -7.24
C ALA A 8 10.56 11.33 -8.13
N ALA A 9 10.72 11.25 -9.46
CA ALA A 9 9.60 11.01 -10.39
C ALA A 9 8.93 9.65 -10.11
N VAL A 10 9.73 8.58 -10.01
CA VAL A 10 9.22 7.24 -9.64
C VAL A 10 8.48 7.28 -8.31
N LEU A 11 9.01 7.94 -7.29
CA LEU A 11 8.33 8.04 -5.99
C LEU A 11 6.99 8.78 -6.07
N ARG A 12 6.88 9.83 -6.89
CA ARG A 12 5.61 10.54 -7.11
C ARG A 12 4.59 9.66 -7.84
N GLU A 13 5.01 8.91 -8.86
CA GLU A 13 4.14 7.97 -9.56
C GLU A 13 3.61 6.88 -8.60
N ASN A 14 4.48 6.38 -7.72
CA ASN A 14 4.09 5.43 -6.68
C ASN A 14 3.11 6.03 -5.68
N LEU A 15 3.34 7.27 -5.25
CA LEU A 15 2.43 7.96 -4.35
C LEU A 15 1.04 8.12 -4.98
N ALA A 16 0.96 8.53 -6.25
CA ALA A 16 -0.30 8.64 -6.98
C ALA A 16 -1.03 7.28 -7.13
N LEU A 17 -0.27 6.19 -7.32
CA LEU A 17 -0.84 4.84 -7.32
C LEU A 17 -1.40 4.48 -5.94
N TYR A 18 -0.68 4.78 -4.87
CA TYR A 18 -1.14 4.54 -3.50
C TYR A 18 -2.38 5.38 -3.16
N GLU A 19 -2.48 6.62 -3.65
CA GLU A 19 -3.69 7.43 -3.52
C GLU A 19 -4.89 6.79 -4.25
N THR A 20 -4.64 6.17 -5.40
CA THR A 20 -5.66 5.42 -6.15
C THR A 20 -6.14 4.20 -5.35
N VAL A 21 -5.21 3.44 -4.77
CA VAL A 21 -5.53 2.29 -3.90
C VAL A 21 -6.29 2.75 -2.66
N TRP A 22 -5.83 3.83 -2.01
CA TRP A 22 -6.48 4.42 -0.85
C TRP A 22 -7.93 4.82 -1.14
N ARG A 23 -8.17 5.44 -2.29
CA ARG A 23 -9.53 5.80 -2.72
C ARG A 23 -10.42 4.56 -2.86
N ALA A 24 -9.95 3.55 -3.58
CA ALA A 24 -10.72 2.31 -3.78
C ALA A 24 -11.05 1.60 -2.46
N VAL A 25 -10.10 1.53 -1.52
CA VAL A 25 -10.32 0.93 -0.19
C VAL A 25 -11.23 1.81 0.67
N SER A 26 -11.13 3.14 0.57
CA SER A 26 -11.99 4.06 1.33
C SER A 26 -13.44 4.00 0.84
N GLU A 27 -13.65 3.98 -0.47
CA GLU A 27 -14.97 3.85 -1.10
C GLU A 27 -15.64 2.52 -0.71
N GLU A 28 -14.89 1.43 -0.69
CA GLU A 28 -15.37 0.14 -0.17
C GLU A 28 -15.77 0.25 1.31
N GLY A 29 -14.98 0.93 2.12
CA GLY A 29 -15.30 1.12 3.53
C GLY A 29 -16.59 1.90 3.75
N GLU A 30 -16.81 2.98 2.99
CA GLU A 30 -18.05 3.76 3.05
C GLU A 30 -19.27 2.94 2.61
N GLU A 31 -19.13 2.18 1.52
CA GLU A 31 -20.20 1.31 1.03
C GLU A 31 -20.52 0.18 2.02
N LEU A 32 -19.50 -0.43 2.62
CA LEU A 32 -19.68 -1.43 3.67
C LEU A 32 -20.31 -0.86 4.93
N ARG A 33 -20.16 0.44 5.21
CA ARG A 33 -20.88 1.12 6.30
C ARG A 33 -22.32 1.44 5.92
N SER A 34 -22.59 1.72 4.65
CA SER A 34 -23.97 1.92 4.18
C SER A 34 -24.80 0.63 4.29
N ASP A 35 -26.06 0.77 4.67
CA ASP A 35 -26.99 -0.35 4.93
C ASP A 35 -27.63 -0.92 3.66
N THR A 36 -26.97 -0.76 2.51
CA THR A 36 -27.51 -1.14 1.19
C THR A 36 -27.52 -2.66 0.97
N GLY A 37 -26.95 -3.45 1.89
CA GLY A 37 -27.03 -4.92 1.87
C GLY A 37 -26.34 -5.62 0.69
N GLN A 38 -25.67 -4.89 -0.20
CA GLN A 38 -24.97 -5.42 -1.37
C GLN A 38 -23.46 -5.24 -1.18
N VAL A 39 -22.69 -6.31 -1.40
CA VAL A 39 -21.25 -6.17 -1.70
C VAL A 39 -21.13 -5.86 -3.18
N PRO A 40 -20.53 -4.73 -3.57
CA PRO A 40 -20.34 -4.49 -4.98
C PRO A 40 -19.22 -5.41 -5.47
N VAL A 41 -19.62 -6.46 -6.18
CA VAL A 41 -18.74 -7.33 -7.01
C VAL A 41 -17.78 -6.50 -7.88
N ARG A 42 -18.14 -5.24 -8.16
CA ARG A 42 -17.32 -4.24 -8.85
C ARG A 42 -16.02 -3.91 -8.10
N GLN A 43 -16.05 -3.71 -6.79
CA GLN A 43 -14.86 -3.30 -6.02
C GLN A 43 -13.79 -4.38 -5.94
N GLY A 44 -14.20 -5.65 -5.83
CA GLY A 44 -13.28 -6.79 -5.91
C GLY A 44 -12.58 -6.91 -7.28
N ARG A 45 -13.19 -6.38 -8.36
CA ARG A 45 -12.57 -6.32 -9.69
C ARG A 45 -11.63 -5.12 -9.79
N ASP A 46 -12.07 -3.95 -9.35
CA ASP A 46 -11.27 -2.72 -9.41
C ASP A 46 -9.96 -2.85 -8.61
N LYS A 47 -9.99 -3.50 -7.43
CA LYS A 47 -8.78 -3.81 -6.66
C LYS A 47 -7.86 -4.82 -7.37
N LYS A 48 -8.42 -5.84 -8.03
CA LYS A 48 -7.62 -6.84 -8.76
C LYS A 48 -6.86 -6.22 -9.93
N ASP A 49 -7.45 -5.24 -10.60
CA ASP A 49 -6.83 -4.52 -11.72
C ASP A 49 -5.67 -3.61 -11.26
N LEU A 50 -5.60 -3.27 -9.98
CA LEU A 50 -4.48 -2.52 -9.39
C LEU A 50 -3.27 -3.41 -9.07
N LEU A 51 -3.44 -4.73 -8.94
CA LEU A 51 -2.34 -5.64 -8.56
C LEU A 51 -1.17 -5.62 -9.56
N PRO A 52 -1.37 -5.71 -10.89
CA PRO A 52 -0.27 -5.63 -11.83
C PRO A 52 0.48 -4.28 -11.75
N ARG A 53 -0.25 -3.19 -11.50
CA ARG A 53 0.33 -1.84 -11.36
C ARG A 53 1.17 -1.73 -10.09
N LEU A 54 0.73 -2.34 -8.99
CA LEU A 54 1.49 -2.42 -7.74
C LEU A 54 2.77 -3.25 -7.89
N VAL A 55 2.71 -4.35 -8.64
CA VAL A 55 3.91 -5.16 -8.96
C VAL A 55 4.93 -4.34 -9.76
N ALA A 56 4.49 -3.69 -10.84
CA ALA A 56 5.37 -2.83 -11.64
C ALA A 56 5.96 -1.66 -10.83
N SER A 57 5.17 -1.08 -9.94
CA SER A 57 5.58 -0.06 -8.97
C SER A 57 6.71 -0.54 -8.06
N LEU A 58 6.61 -1.76 -7.51
CA LEU A 58 7.64 -2.36 -6.67
C LEU A 58 8.95 -2.58 -7.42
N ASP A 59 8.90 -3.05 -8.67
CA ASP A 59 10.09 -3.23 -9.51
C ASP A 59 10.77 -1.89 -9.81
N ALA A 60 9.98 -0.85 -10.09
CA ALA A 60 10.48 0.51 -10.29
C ALA A 60 11.15 1.06 -9.01
N LEU A 61 10.58 0.81 -7.83
CA LEU A 61 11.17 1.19 -6.54
C LEU A 61 12.46 0.43 -6.24
N ALA A 62 12.49 -0.88 -6.49
CA ALA A 62 13.66 -1.72 -6.24
C ALA A 62 14.87 -1.24 -7.06
N SER A 63 14.66 -0.98 -8.36
CA SER A 63 15.70 -0.44 -9.25
C SER A 63 16.15 0.98 -8.83
N SER A 64 15.23 1.84 -8.40
CA SER A 64 15.53 3.19 -7.92
C SER A 64 16.27 3.19 -6.56
N ARG A 65 15.94 2.25 -5.67
CA ARG A 65 16.61 2.10 -4.36
C ARG A 65 18.09 1.79 -4.52
N ALA A 66 18.45 0.89 -5.44
CA ALA A 66 19.84 0.54 -5.70
C ALA A 66 20.65 1.78 -6.14
N ALA A 67 20.10 2.58 -7.07
CA ALA A 67 20.71 3.82 -7.52
C ALA A 67 20.83 4.87 -6.40
N TRP A 68 19.80 5.02 -5.56
CA TRP A 68 19.82 5.95 -4.43
C TRP A 68 20.85 5.57 -3.36
N GLN A 69 20.98 4.28 -3.05
CA GLN A 69 21.94 3.77 -2.06
C GLN A 69 23.39 3.91 -2.53
N ALA A 70 23.64 3.83 -3.84
CA ALA A 70 24.96 4.07 -4.41
C ALA A 70 25.42 5.54 -4.26
N GLY A 71 24.48 6.49 -4.14
CA GLY A 71 24.80 7.89 -3.87
C GLY A 71 25.28 8.11 -2.42
N GLY A 72 26.35 8.89 -2.24
CA GLY A 72 26.85 9.26 -0.91
C GLY A 72 25.93 10.24 -0.15
N PRO A 73 26.12 10.42 1.17
CA PRO A 73 25.25 11.27 2.01
C PRO A 73 25.12 12.72 1.51
N ALA A 74 26.19 13.31 1.00
CA ALA A 74 26.19 14.67 0.46
C ALA A 74 25.33 14.81 -0.81
N ALA A 75 25.28 13.78 -1.66
CA ALA A 75 24.41 13.78 -2.83
C ALA A 75 22.94 13.64 -2.40
N ARG A 76 22.65 12.81 -1.40
CA ARG A 76 21.29 12.64 -0.87
C ARG A 76 20.76 13.89 -0.17
N ALA A 77 21.62 14.61 0.55
CA ALA A 77 21.27 15.87 1.22
C ALA A 77 20.81 16.97 0.25
N ARG A 78 21.24 16.92 -1.01
CA ARG A 78 20.80 17.84 -2.07
C ARG A 78 19.38 17.56 -2.59
N HIS A 79 18.80 16.42 -2.20
CA HIS A 79 17.49 15.96 -2.65
C HIS A 79 16.57 15.61 -1.46
N PRO A 80 16.25 16.57 -0.57
CA PRO A 80 15.39 16.33 0.59
C PRO A 80 13.98 15.86 0.21
N GLU A 81 13.51 16.20 -0.99
CA GLU A 81 12.22 15.77 -1.55
C GLU A 81 12.09 14.25 -1.62
N VAL A 82 13.18 13.52 -1.89
CA VAL A 82 13.18 12.05 -1.94
C VAL A 82 12.83 11.48 -0.57
N GLY A 83 13.42 12.03 0.50
CA GLY A 83 13.12 11.61 1.87
C GLY A 83 11.68 11.95 2.29
N ALA A 84 11.16 13.10 1.86
CA ALA A 84 9.77 13.48 2.12
C ALA A 84 8.77 12.54 1.41
N LEU A 85 9.01 12.23 0.13
CA LEU A 85 8.17 11.33 -0.66
C LEU A 85 8.16 9.92 -0.07
N VAL A 86 9.31 9.40 0.37
CA VAL A 86 9.39 8.08 1.03
C VAL A 86 8.52 8.04 2.29
N ARG A 87 8.58 9.07 3.13
CA ARG A 87 7.75 9.14 4.35
C ARG A 87 6.25 9.20 4.00
N GLN A 88 5.87 10.06 3.06
CA GLN A 88 4.47 10.16 2.60
C GLN A 88 3.95 8.83 2.06
N SER A 89 4.76 8.13 1.27
CA SER A 89 4.43 6.80 0.77
C SER A 89 4.23 5.79 1.90
N GLN A 90 5.11 5.78 2.92
CA GLN A 90 4.98 4.89 4.08
C GLN A 90 3.71 5.18 4.89
N ASP A 91 3.43 6.44 5.18
CA ASP A 91 2.24 6.85 5.92
C ASP A 91 0.96 6.43 5.18
N LEU A 92 0.92 6.62 3.87
CA LEU A 92 -0.23 6.25 3.05
C LEU A 92 -0.41 4.74 2.95
N LEU A 93 0.67 3.97 2.78
CA LEU A 93 0.62 2.50 2.79
C LEU A 93 0.08 1.97 4.12
N MET A 94 0.50 2.56 5.24
CA MET A 94 0.00 2.17 6.56
C MET A 94 -1.50 2.43 6.70
N LYS A 95 -1.99 3.58 6.21
CA LYS A 95 -3.44 3.88 6.18
C LYS A 95 -4.20 2.86 5.35
N ILE A 96 -3.71 2.53 4.15
CA ILE A 96 -4.33 1.54 3.26
C ILE A 96 -4.46 0.18 3.96
N ILE A 97 -3.38 -0.32 4.57
CA ILE A 97 -3.38 -1.64 5.23
C ILE A 97 -4.38 -1.69 6.38
N VAL A 98 -4.46 -0.63 7.19
CA VAL A 98 -5.40 -0.56 8.32
C VAL A 98 -6.83 -0.56 7.81
N MET A 99 -7.15 0.29 6.82
CA MET A 99 -8.51 0.38 6.28
C MET A 99 -8.94 -0.91 5.57
N ASP A 100 -8.05 -1.54 4.80
CA ASP A 100 -8.36 -2.80 4.11
C ASP A 100 -8.69 -3.91 5.12
N ARG A 101 -7.95 -3.97 6.24
CA ARG A 101 -8.25 -4.88 7.34
C ARG A 101 -9.59 -4.57 8.02
N GLU A 102 -9.94 -3.30 8.20
CA GLU A 102 -11.24 -2.91 8.74
C GLU A 102 -12.38 -3.33 7.81
N ASN A 103 -12.21 -3.14 6.50
CA ASN A 103 -13.16 -3.56 5.47
C ASN A 103 -13.34 -5.08 5.45
N GLU A 104 -12.24 -5.84 5.50
CA GLU A 104 -12.28 -7.31 5.63
C GLU A 104 -13.10 -7.74 6.85
N GLN A 105 -12.90 -7.09 8.01
CA GLN A 105 -13.67 -7.40 9.22
C GLN A 105 -15.17 -7.06 9.08
N MET A 106 -15.51 -5.96 8.40
CA MET A 106 -16.91 -5.61 8.13
C MET A 106 -17.57 -6.63 7.19
N LEU A 107 -16.88 -7.03 6.11
CA LEU A 107 -17.33 -8.07 5.19
C LEU A 107 -17.60 -9.39 5.92
N LEU A 108 -16.68 -9.81 6.80
CA LEU A 108 -16.85 -11.02 7.61
C LEU A 108 -18.06 -10.92 8.55
N ARG A 109 -18.25 -9.78 9.23
CA ARG A 109 -19.40 -9.55 10.13
C ARG A 109 -20.74 -9.55 9.41
N LYS A 110 -20.78 -9.03 8.17
CA LYS A 110 -21.98 -9.05 7.33
C LYS A 110 -22.25 -10.41 6.68
N GLY A 111 -21.39 -11.41 6.88
CA GLY A 111 -21.53 -12.74 6.28
C GLY A 111 -21.30 -12.76 4.77
N MET A 112 -20.66 -11.72 4.23
CA MET A 112 -20.52 -11.50 2.79
C MET A 112 -19.21 -12.05 2.23
N PHE A 113 -18.70 -13.16 2.81
CA PHE A 113 -17.49 -13.84 2.35
C PHE A 113 -17.85 -15.18 1.70
N PRO A 114 -17.32 -15.48 0.50
CA PRO A 114 -17.35 -16.86 0.01
C PRO A 114 -16.58 -17.74 1.00
N ALA A 115 -17.17 -18.86 1.43
CA ALA A 115 -16.55 -19.77 2.42
C ALA A 115 -15.14 -20.28 2.02
N ARG A 116 -14.78 -20.16 0.73
CA ARG A 116 -13.46 -20.53 0.18
C ARG A 116 -12.38 -19.45 0.35
N GLU A 117 -12.75 -18.24 0.76
CA GLU A 117 -11.83 -17.09 0.87
C GLU A 117 -11.57 -16.66 2.33
N LEU A 118 -12.01 -17.46 3.31
CA LEU A 118 -11.78 -17.17 4.73
C LEU A 118 -10.27 -17.03 5.00
N PRO A 119 -9.81 -15.88 5.51
CA PRO A 119 -8.39 -15.66 5.75
C PRO A 119 -7.87 -16.63 6.81
N SER A 120 -6.71 -17.25 6.56
CA SER A 120 -6.03 -18.09 7.55
C SER A 120 -5.77 -17.33 8.86
N VAL A 121 -5.80 -18.03 10.00
CA VAL A 121 -5.66 -17.47 11.36
C VAL A 121 -4.45 -16.54 11.52
N ASN A 122 -3.39 -16.74 10.72
CA ASN A 122 -2.20 -15.88 10.75
C ASN A 122 -2.43 -14.45 10.23
N ARG A 123 -3.35 -14.24 9.26
CA ARG A 123 -3.71 -12.89 8.78
C ARG A 123 -4.54 -12.11 9.79
N GLN A 124 -5.20 -12.79 10.72
CA GLN A 124 -6.00 -12.18 11.77
C GLN A 124 -5.18 -11.62 12.94
N ARG A 125 -3.85 -11.79 12.96
CA ARG A 125 -3.00 -11.25 14.05
C ARG A 125 -2.83 -9.72 13.92
N PRO A 126 -3.25 -8.92 14.92
CA PRO A 126 -3.22 -7.44 14.86
C PRO A 126 -1.81 -6.83 14.72
N HIS A 127 -0.76 -7.53 15.14
CA HIS A 127 0.60 -6.99 15.19
C HIS A 127 1.54 -7.54 14.13
N PHE A 128 1.07 -8.39 13.22
CA PHE A 128 1.95 -9.11 12.28
C PHE A 128 2.81 -8.16 11.42
N VAL A 129 2.20 -7.12 10.85
CA VAL A 129 2.90 -6.14 10.00
C VAL A 129 3.80 -5.23 10.84
N THR A 130 3.33 -4.76 12.00
CA THR A 130 4.14 -3.96 12.93
C THR A 130 5.39 -4.70 13.38
N ASP A 131 5.25 -5.99 13.71
CA ASP A 131 6.36 -6.85 14.13
C ASP A 131 7.31 -7.16 12.97
N LEU A 132 6.82 -7.25 11.74
CA LEU A 132 7.64 -7.39 10.54
C LEU A 132 8.49 -6.14 10.28
N TYR A 133 7.91 -4.95 10.35
CA TYR A 133 8.64 -3.68 10.23
C TYR A 133 9.65 -3.50 11.37
N ARG A 134 9.27 -3.86 12.60
CA ARG A 134 10.18 -3.80 13.75
C ARG A 134 11.38 -4.73 13.59
N ARG A 135 11.20 -5.89 12.94
CA ARG A 135 12.29 -6.82 12.58
C ARG A 135 13.17 -6.31 11.43
N GLN A 136 12.61 -5.59 10.46
CA GLN A 136 13.39 -5.05 9.34
C GLN A 136 14.11 -3.73 9.67
N GLY A 137 13.58 -2.90 10.56
CA GLY A 137 14.19 -1.65 11.00
C GLY A 137 15.23 -1.80 12.13
N ALA A 138 15.33 -2.98 12.73
CA ALA A 138 16.34 -3.32 13.75
C ALA A 138 17.63 -3.92 13.14
N ARG A 139 17.83 -3.76 11.83
CA ARG A 139 18.97 -4.31 11.07
C ARG A 139 19.76 -3.23 10.38
#